data_AF-A0A5C5XXS8-F1
#
_entry.id   AF-A0A5C5XXS8-F1
#
_cell.length_a   1.000
_cell.length_b   1.000
_cell.length_c   1.000
_cell.angle_alpha   90.00
_cell.angle_beta   90.00
_cell.angle_gamma   90.00
#
_symmetry.space_group_name_H-M   'P 1'
#
loop_
_entity.id
_entity.type
_entity.pdbx_description
1 polymer ?
#
loop_
_entity_poly.entity_id
_entity_poly.type
_entity_poly.pdbx_seq_one_letter_code
_entity_poly.pdbx_strand_id
1 'polypeptide(L)'
;MENSGVYFITCECFGAKFVKVGRSTDVASRRRELQCGCPFELMIEYIHPVDDEEAITQERRYRAKLRSLAQQIQQTDAWRLSTSEKLMPRWFPFVGEIEAYVLELKNGESPESAFATDQQSMLF
;
A
#
# COMPACT_ATOMS: atom_id res chain seq x y z
N MET A 1 18.58 3.06 6.67
CA MET A 1 17.73 4.15 6.14
C MET A 1 16.28 3.82 6.45
N GLU A 2 15.86 3.88 7.72
CA GLU A 2 14.54 3.37 8.14
C GLU A 2 13.37 4.36 7.87
N ASN A 3 13.68 5.61 7.53
CA ASN A 3 12.71 6.69 7.31
C ASN A 3 12.71 7.20 5.85
N SER A 4 13.25 6.43 4.90
CA SER A 4 13.27 6.76 3.47
C SER A 4 12.88 5.53 2.66
N GLY A 5 12.32 5.71 1.47
CA GLY A 5 11.90 4.62 0.59
C GLY A 5 10.42 4.72 0.24
N VAL A 6 9.75 3.58 0.13
CA VAL A 6 8.31 3.50 -0.19
C VAL A 6 7.51 3.40 1.10
N TYR A 7 6.37 4.09 1.19
CA TYR A 7 5.51 4.05 2.36
C TYR A 7 4.04 3.85 1.99
N PHE A 8 3.33 3.24 2.93
CA PHE A 8 1.88 3.11 2.92
C PHE A 8 1.31 4.09 3.93
N ILE A 9 0.49 5.02 3.44
CA ILE A 9 -0.19 6.02 4.27
C ILE A 9 -1.69 5.77 4.24
N THR A 10 -2.32 5.73 5.41
CA THR A 10 -3.76 5.59 5.55
C THR A 10 -4.42 6.90 5.97
N CYS A 11 -5.68 7.05 5.57
CA CYS A 11 -6.55 8.17 5.87
C CYS A 11 -7.95 7.61 6.15
N GLU A 12 -8.51 7.95 7.30
CA GLU A 12 -9.89 7.60 7.63
C GLU A 12 -10.78 8.82 7.47
N CYS A 13 -11.71 8.76 6.51
CA CYS A 13 -12.62 9.84 6.21
C CYS A 13 -13.99 9.30 5.84
N PHE A 14 -15.05 10.02 6.24
CA PHE A 14 -16.44 9.66 5.92
C PHE A 14 -16.84 8.21 6.31
N GLY A 15 -16.28 7.69 7.42
CA GLY A 15 -16.55 6.34 7.91
C GLY A 15 -15.88 5.21 7.11
N ALA A 16 -14.90 5.54 6.27
CA ALA A 16 -14.13 4.58 5.51
C ALA A 16 -12.63 4.86 5.62
N LYS A 17 -11.82 3.80 5.69
CA LYS A 17 -10.37 3.88 5.69
C LYS A 17 -9.84 3.64 4.28
N PHE A 18 -8.87 4.47 3.88
CA PHE A 18 -8.22 4.40 2.59
C PHE A 18 -6.70 4.32 2.76
N VAL A 19 -6.03 3.70 1.80
CA VAL A 19 -4.57 3.61 1.75
C VAL A 19 -4.02 4.16 0.44
N LYS A 20 -2.85 4.78 0.52
CA LYS A 20 -2.08 5.25 -0.62
C LYS A 20 -0.63 4.82 -0.48
N VAL A 21 -0.04 4.48 -1.62
CA VAL A 21 1.40 4.24 -1.74
C VAL A 21 2.08 5.51 -2.23
N GLY A 22 3.13 5.91 -1.51
CA GLY A 22 4.02 7.00 -1.90
C GLY A 22 5.48 6.63 -1.65
N ARG A 23 6.37 7.54 -2.02
CA ARG A 23 7.81 7.40 -1.77
C ARG A 23 8.38 8.73 -1.31
N SER A 24 9.44 8.69 -0.50
CA SER A 24 10.12 9.88 -0.01
C SER A 24 11.50 9.54 0.53
N THR A 25 12.43 10.50 0.44
CA THR A 25 13.71 10.48 1.14
C THR A 25 13.58 10.78 2.64
N ASP A 26 12.43 11.33 3.08
CA ASP A 26 12.07 11.55 4.48
C ASP A 26 10.55 11.37 4.66
N VAL A 27 10.14 10.15 5.03
CA VAL A 27 8.74 9.77 5.21
C VAL A 27 8.07 10.58 6.32
N ALA A 28 8.76 10.80 7.45
CA ALA A 28 8.25 11.58 8.56
C ALA A 28 7.96 13.04 8.16
N SER A 29 8.86 13.69 7.42
CA SER A 29 8.62 15.03 6.89
C SER A 29 7.47 15.04 5.89
N ARG A 30 7.47 14.06 4.98
CA ARG A 30 6.40 13.96 3.98
C ARG A 30 5.02 13.76 4.59
N ARG A 31 4.91 12.95 5.67
CA ARG A 31 3.66 12.79 6.42
C ARG A 31 3.19 14.12 7.01
N ARG A 32 4.09 14.90 7.61
CA ARG A 32 3.76 16.23 8.17
C ARG A 32 3.24 17.17 7.09
N GLU A 33 3.91 17.24 5.94
CA GLU A 33 3.47 18.05 4.80
C GLU A 33 2.08 17.65 4.31
N LEU A 34 1.83 16.34 4.17
CA LEU A 34 0.53 15.82 3.75
C LEU A 34 -0.56 16.12 4.79
N GLN A 35 -0.23 16.02 6.09
CA GLN A 35 -1.16 16.28 7.18
C GLN A 35 -1.62 17.74 7.20
N CYS A 36 -0.74 18.71 6.91
CA CYS A 36 -1.12 20.12 6.83
C CYS A 36 -2.21 20.41 5.79
N GLY A 37 -2.30 19.58 4.74
CA GLY A 37 -3.33 19.70 3.69
C GLY A 37 -4.52 18.76 3.87
N CYS A 38 -4.54 17.91 4.91
CA CYS A 38 -5.58 16.91 5.12
C CYS A 38 -6.31 17.18 6.45
N PRO A 39 -7.65 17.35 6.43
CA PRO A 39 -8.43 17.54 7.65
C PRO A 39 -8.60 16.24 8.46
N PHE A 40 -8.19 15.09 7.89
CA PHE A 40 -8.26 13.78 8.52
C PHE A 40 -6.87 13.32 8.96
N GLU A 41 -6.81 12.47 9.98
CA GLU A 41 -5.53 11.94 10.46
C GLU A 41 -4.88 11.02 9.41
N LEU A 42 -3.60 11.28 9.14
CA LEU A 42 -2.77 10.48 8.27
C LEU A 42 -1.77 9.63 9.07
N MET A 43 -1.88 8.31 8.93
CA MET A 43 -1.02 7.34 9.59
C MET A 43 -0.11 6.62 8.59
N ILE A 44 1.16 6.44 8.93
CA ILE A 44 2.07 5.58 8.17
C ILE A 44 1.92 4.16 8.70
N GLU A 45 1.46 3.23 7.86
CA GLU A 45 1.27 1.83 8.25
C GLU A 45 2.55 1.02 8.10
N TYR A 46 3.32 1.30 7.05
CA TYR A 46 4.53 0.55 6.69
C TYR A 46 5.49 1.44 5.89
N ILE A 47 6.78 1.23 6.11
CA ILE A 47 7.88 1.82 5.33
C ILE A 47 8.74 0.66 4.81
N HIS A 48 8.93 0.60 3.50
CA HIS A 48 9.88 -0.28 2.82
C HIS A 48 11.17 0.51 2.55
N PRO A 49 12.23 0.33 3.35
CA PRO A 49 13.43 1.12 3.27
C PRO A 49 14.29 0.72 2.07
N VAL A 50 14.29 1.54 1.03
CA VAL A 50 15.06 1.37 -0.21
C VAL A 50 15.62 2.71 -0.68
N ASP A 51 16.59 2.68 -1.58
CA ASP A 51 17.12 3.89 -2.21
C ASP A 51 16.11 4.51 -3.20
N ASP A 52 16.44 5.70 -3.72
CA ASP A 52 15.54 6.46 -4.57
C ASP A 52 15.23 5.80 -5.92
N GLU A 53 16.20 5.08 -6.50
CA GLU A 53 16.04 4.41 -7.80
C GLU A 53 15.13 3.19 -7.64
N GLU A 54 15.38 2.38 -6.61
CA GLU A 54 14.56 1.24 -6.27
C GLU A 54 13.16 1.65 -5.80
N ALA A 55 13.03 2.76 -5.06
CA ALA A 55 11.74 3.28 -4.59
C ALA A 55 10.76 3.55 -5.73
N ILE A 56 11.23 3.99 -6.90
CA ILE A 56 10.38 4.22 -8.07
C ILE A 56 9.80 2.90 -8.59
N THR A 57 10.64 1.87 -8.68
CA THR A 57 10.23 0.54 -9.16
C THR A 57 9.29 -0.12 -8.17
N GLN A 58 9.61 -0.07 -6.87
CA GLN A 58 8.79 -0.66 -5.82
C GLN A 58 7.44 0.06 -5.66
N GLU A 59 7.39 1.40 -5.71
CA GLU A 59 6.13 2.17 -5.71
C GLU A 59 5.19 1.70 -6.84
N ARG A 60 5.75 1.49 -8.05
CA ARG A 60 4.97 0.99 -9.20
C ARG A 60 4.43 -0.41 -8.96
N ARG A 61 5.25 -1.32 -8.43
CA ARG A 61 4.85 -2.71 -8.12
C ARG A 61 3.71 -2.74 -7.10
N TYR A 62 3.86 -2.03 -5.98
CA TYR A 62 2.81 -1.95 -4.96
C TYR A 62 1.51 -1.33 -5.51
N ARG A 63 1.59 -0.27 -6.31
CA ARG A 63 0.39 0.31 -6.96
C ARG A 63 -0.27 -0.64 -7.95
N ALA A 64 0.49 -1.46 -8.67
CA ALA A 64 -0.07 -2.51 -9.52
C ALA A 64 -0.76 -3.60 -8.69
N LYS A 65 -0.11 -4.06 -7.61
CA LYS A 65 -0.69 -5.05 -6.69
C LYS A 65 -1.99 -4.55 -6.07
N LEU A 66 -2.02 -3.35 -5.49
CA LEU A 66 -3.25 -2.79 -4.91
C LEU A 66 -4.38 -2.61 -5.93
N ARG A 67 -4.07 -2.25 -7.19
CA ARG A 67 -5.08 -2.22 -8.26
C ARG A 67 -5.66 -3.61 -8.54
N SER A 68 -4.80 -4.64 -8.60
CA SER A 68 -5.25 -6.02 -8.79
C SER A 68 -6.15 -6.48 -7.64
N LEU A 69 -5.77 -6.20 -6.39
CA LEU A 69 -6.57 -6.55 -5.22
C LEU A 69 -7.90 -5.79 -5.19
N ALA A 70 -7.90 -4.50 -5.53
CA ALA A 70 -9.12 -3.71 -5.64
C ALA A 70 -10.08 -4.27 -6.71
N GLN A 71 -9.56 -4.72 -7.84
CA GLN A 71 -10.36 -5.38 -8.89
C GLN A 71 -10.95 -6.71 -8.41
N GLN A 72 -10.20 -7.50 -7.65
CA GLN A 72 -10.73 -8.73 -7.05
C GLN A 72 -11.86 -8.44 -6.08
N ILE A 73 -11.69 -7.45 -5.19
CA ILE A 73 -12.75 -7.03 -4.26
C ILE A 73 -13.97 -6.52 -5.03
N GLN A 74 -13.79 -5.75 -6.11
CA GLN A 74 -14.90 -5.30 -6.96
C GLN A 74 -15.69 -6.45 -7.60
N GLN A 75 -15.01 -7.52 -8.00
CA GLN A 75 -15.66 -8.70 -8.59
C GLN A 75 -16.45 -9.50 -7.55
N THR A 76 -16.01 -9.51 -6.30
CA THR A 76 -16.70 -10.18 -5.19
C THR A 76 -17.83 -9.34 -4.62
N ASP A 77 -17.65 -8.00 -4.53
CA ASP A 77 -18.57 -7.04 -3.91
C ASP A 77 -18.81 -5.83 -4.84
N ALA A 78 -19.59 -6.04 -5.91
CA ALA A 78 -19.82 -5.09 -7.01
C ALA A 78 -20.39 -3.70 -6.60
N TRP A 79 -20.86 -3.52 -5.36
CA TRP A 79 -21.62 -2.33 -4.95
C TRP A 79 -20.83 -1.30 -4.13
N ARG A 80 -19.67 -1.63 -3.55
CA ARG A 80 -19.01 -0.73 -2.55
C ARG A 80 -17.89 0.16 -3.10
N LEU A 81 -17.28 -0.18 -4.23
CA LEU A 81 -16.00 0.43 -4.61
C LEU A 81 -16.05 1.51 -5.69
N SER A 82 -17.09 1.53 -6.54
CA SER A 82 -17.20 2.48 -7.67
C SER A 82 -17.32 3.95 -7.23
N THR A 83 -17.87 4.22 -6.05
CA THR A 83 -17.98 5.57 -5.48
C THR A 83 -16.66 6.06 -4.90
N SER A 84 -15.81 5.16 -4.37
CA SER A 84 -14.56 5.54 -3.72
C SER A 84 -13.49 6.04 -4.69
N GLU A 85 -13.37 5.43 -5.87
CA GLU A 85 -12.36 5.81 -6.86
C GLU A 85 -12.56 7.23 -7.41
N LYS A 86 -13.82 7.70 -7.46
CA LYS A 86 -14.15 9.07 -7.92
C LYS A 86 -13.85 10.13 -6.86
N LEU A 87 -13.94 9.78 -5.57
CA LEU A 87 -13.77 10.71 -4.46
C LEU A 87 -12.30 10.90 -4.08
N MET A 88 -11.49 9.84 -4.17
CA MET A 88 -10.09 9.87 -3.74
C MET A 88 -9.17 9.26 -4.81
N PRO A 89 -8.79 10.01 -5.86
CA PRO A 89 -7.93 9.50 -6.91
C PRO A 89 -6.57 9.10 -6.34
N ARG A 90 -6.08 7.92 -6.74
CA ARG A 90 -4.82 7.28 -6.29
C ARG A 90 -4.84 6.74 -4.85
N TRP A 91 -6.00 6.74 -4.20
CA TRP A 91 -6.23 6.01 -2.96
C TRP A 91 -6.97 4.71 -3.26
N PHE A 92 -6.74 3.71 -2.41
CA PHE A 92 -7.39 2.42 -2.46
C PHE A 92 -8.23 2.23 -1.21
N PRO A 93 -9.39 1.56 -1.30
CA PRO A 93 -10.14 1.15 -0.12
C PRO A 93 -9.27 0.25 0.76
N PHE A 94 -9.16 0.55 2.05
CA PHE A 94 -8.40 -0.27 3.01
C PHE A 94 -9.34 -1.30 3.65
N VAL A 95 -9.67 -2.35 2.88
CA VAL A 95 -10.59 -3.43 3.29
C VAL A 95 -10.16 -4.75 2.65
N GLY A 96 -10.54 -5.87 3.28
CA GLY A 96 -10.37 -7.21 2.73
C GLY A 96 -8.91 -7.51 2.37
N GLU A 97 -8.68 -7.97 1.13
CA GLU A 97 -7.35 -8.35 0.64
C GLU A 97 -6.31 -7.21 0.69
N ILE A 98 -6.75 -5.95 0.55
CA ILE A 98 -5.82 -4.80 0.64
C ILE A 98 -5.35 -4.57 2.07
N GLU A 99 -6.26 -4.68 3.03
CA GLU A 99 -5.93 -4.56 4.45
C GLU A 99 -5.01 -5.71 4.89
N ALA A 100 -5.36 -6.94 4.54
CA ALA A 100 -4.55 -8.13 4.83
C ALA A 100 -3.12 -7.96 4.30
N TYR A 101 -2.97 -7.57 3.03
CA TYR A 101 -1.66 -7.37 2.42
C TYR A 101 -0.80 -6.32 3.12
N VAL A 102 -1.36 -5.18 3.51
CA VAL A 102 -0.60 -4.12 4.21
C VAL A 102 -0.23 -4.54 5.63
N LEU A 103 -1.09 -5.29 6.31
CA LEU A 103 -0.80 -5.83 7.64
C LEU A 103 0.28 -6.93 7.58
N GLU A 104 0.29 -7.78 6.56
CA GLU A 104 1.37 -8.75 6.31
C GLU A 104 2.73 -8.05 6.16
N LEU A 105 2.79 -7.00 5.33
CA LEU A 105 3.99 -6.19 5.15
C LEU A 105 4.47 -5.57 6.48
N LYS A 106 3.55 -5.10 7.31
CA LYS A 106 3.84 -4.52 8.63
C LYS A 106 4.35 -5.55 9.63
N ASN A 107 3.82 -6.78 9.58
CA ASN A 107 4.14 -7.85 10.52
C ASN A 107 5.39 -8.66 10.12
N GLY A 108 5.99 -8.37 8.96
CA GLY A 108 7.32 -8.85 8.62
C GLY A 108 7.39 -10.26 8.00
N GLU A 109 6.26 -10.83 7.57
CA GLU A 109 6.32 -11.91 6.59
C GLU A 109 6.44 -11.27 5.21
N SER A 110 7.69 -11.02 4.78
CA SER A 110 7.96 -10.63 3.40
C SER A 110 7.35 -11.69 2.47
N PRO A 111 6.31 -11.38 1.66
CA PRO A 111 5.66 -12.38 0.82
C PRO A 111 6.57 -12.89 -0.32
N GLU A 112 7.77 -12.33 -0.47
CA GLU A 112 8.77 -12.81 -1.41
C GLU A 112 9.50 -14.09 -0.94
N SER A 113 9.38 -14.50 0.34
CA SER A 113 9.90 -15.81 0.79
C SER A 113 9.00 -16.99 0.45
N ALA A 114 7.75 -16.75 0.02
CA ALA A 114 6.82 -17.81 -0.36
C ALA A 114 6.96 -18.24 -1.85
N PHE A 115 7.54 -17.39 -2.70
CA PHE A 115 7.70 -17.68 -4.13
C PHE A 115 9.06 -18.28 -4.52
N ALA A 116 10.05 -18.28 -3.62
CA ALA A 116 11.38 -18.82 -3.90
C ALA A 116 11.51 -20.33 -3.62
N THR A 117 10.55 -20.95 -2.92
CA THR A 117 10.69 -22.35 -2.45
C THR A 117 10.05 -23.38 -3.39
N ASP A 118 9.29 -22.96 -4.41
CA ASP A 118 8.56 -23.88 -5.29
C ASP A 118 9.23 -24.13 -6.66
N GLN A 119 10.40 -23.55 -6.93
CA GLN A 119 11.16 -23.82 -8.17
C GLN A 119 12.42 -24.69 -8.00
N GLN A 120 12.74 -25.15 -6.79
CA GLN A 120 13.91 -26.03 -6.57
C GLN A 120 13.57 -27.52 -6.35
N SER A 121 12.31 -27.93 -6.47
CA SER A 121 11.88 -29.33 -6.28
C SER A 121 11.68 -30.14 -7.58
N MET A 122 12.02 -29.60 -8.76
CA MET A 122 11.93 -30.33 -10.05
C MET A 122 13.28 -30.57 -10.74
N LEU A 123 14.36 -30.74 -9.99
CA LEU A 123 15.64 -31.22 -10.54
C LEU A 123 16.30 -32.23 -9.60
N PHE A 124 15.68 -33.40 -9.40
CA PHE A 124 16.37 -34.66 -9.10
C PHE A 124 15.55 -35.84 -9.60
#